data_AF-A0A970M514-F1
#
_entry.id   AF-A0A970M514-F1
#
_cell.length_a   1.000
_cell.length_b   1.000
_cell.length_c   1.000
_cell.angle_alpha   90.00
_cell.angle_beta   90.00
_cell.angle_gamma   90.00
#
_symmetry.space_group_name_H-M   'P 1'
#
loop_
_entity.id
_entity.type
_entity.pdbx_description
1 polymer ?
#
loop_
_entity_poly.entity_id
_entity_poly.type
_entity_poly.pdbx_seq_one_letter_code
_entity_poly.pdbx_strand_id
1 'polypeptide(L)'
;MNALGKFALLGALLLAFLPACTDDDDAAVAYVQIKNDFNNPEMDFQPPWTICRAAFLDAEVGLLRQGDESDEVEVTPGLGHVLMVAAWDDPTCAPENALPIASRNEEEVVDGQHRTIAINLPNHQGPCPPEGVAPIPEDLYERIRALWPEFAFKPYAERTENAQCLD
;
A
#
# COMPACT_ATOMS: atom_id res chain seq x y z
N MET A 1 -26.47 82.13 3.63
CA MET A 1 -27.30 80.95 3.97
C MET A 1 -26.89 79.81 3.03
N ASN A 2 -26.66 78.63 3.61
CA ASN A 2 -26.46 77.30 3.00
C ASN A 2 -25.08 77.10 2.32
N ALA A 3 -24.09 76.34 2.83
CA ALA A 3 -24.00 75.00 3.46
C ALA A 3 -24.08 73.81 2.47
N LEU A 4 -23.22 72.80 2.74
CA LEU A 4 -23.05 71.47 2.10
C LEU A 4 -22.15 71.43 0.85
N GLY A 5 -21.20 70.50 0.66
CA GLY A 5 -20.75 69.31 1.41
C GLY A 5 -19.41 68.82 0.79
N LYS A 6 -18.45 68.32 1.60
CA LYS A 6 -18.08 66.89 1.77
C LYS A 6 -17.93 66.17 0.41
N PHE A 7 -16.77 65.67 0.00
CA PHE A 7 -16.10 64.48 0.57
C PHE A 7 -14.59 64.49 0.26
N ALA A 8 -13.78 64.27 1.29
CA ALA A 8 -12.38 63.89 1.16
C ALA A 8 -12.30 62.37 0.94
N LEU A 9 -11.66 61.94 -0.14
CA LEU A 9 -11.27 60.54 -0.35
C LEU A 9 -9.86 60.35 0.25
N LEU A 10 -9.79 59.93 1.51
CA LEU A 10 -8.55 59.41 2.11
C LEU A 10 -8.44 57.93 1.71
N GLY A 11 -7.58 57.62 0.74
CA GLY A 11 -7.19 56.25 0.42
C GLY A 11 -6.22 55.74 1.48
N ALA A 12 -6.72 54.97 2.45
CA ALA A 12 -5.90 54.25 3.42
C ALA A 12 -5.24 53.05 2.74
N LEU A 13 -3.94 53.17 2.49
CA LEU A 13 -3.08 52.07 2.05
C LEU A 13 -2.77 51.18 3.27
N LEU A 14 -3.64 50.20 3.55
CA LEU A 14 -3.32 49.09 4.45
C LEU A 14 -2.35 48.15 3.72
N LEU A 15 -1.05 48.36 3.94
CA LEU A 15 -0.04 47.32 3.76
C LEU A 15 -0.28 46.26 4.83
N ALA A 16 -1.07 45.24 4.48
CA ALA A 16 -1.19 44.03 5.26
C ALA A 16 0.20 43.39 5.38
N PHE A 17 0.73 43.42 6.60
CA PHE A 17 1.75 42.49 7.05
C PHE A 17 1.16 41.08 6.93
N LEU A 18 1.45 40.39 5.83
CA LEU A 18 1.29 38.94 5.79
C LEU A 18 2.36 38.35 6.71
N PRO A 19 1.99 37.50 7.69
CA PRO A 19 2.98 36.62 8.27
C PRO A 19 3.49 35.72 7.14
N ALA A 20 4.78 35.83 6.84
CA ALA A 20 5.45 34.79 6.09
C ALA A 20 5.43 33.54 6.98
N CYS A 21 4.47 32.64 6.75
CA CYS A 21 4.58 31.25 7.21
C CYS A 21 5.77 30.67 6.46
N THR A 22 6.90 30.58 7.16
CA THR A 22 8.00 29.71 6.78
C THR A 22 7.60 28.30 7.20
N ASP A 23 6.81 27.63 6.36
CA ASP A 23 6.67 26.18 6.45
C ASP A 23 7.92 25.58 5.79
N ASP A 24 9.00 25.48 6.57
CA ASP A 24 9.92 24.34 6.43
C ASP A 24 9.15 23.11 6.98
N ASP A 25 8.09 22.71 6.26
CA ASP A 25 7.43 21.42 6.46
C ASP A 25 8.32 20.39 5.76
N ASP A 26 9.36 19.94 6.46
CA ASP A 26 9.95 18.65 6.15
C ASP A 26 8.81 17.63 6.27
N ALA A 27 8.30 17.15 5.13
CA ALA A 27 7.25 16.15 5.11
C ALA A 27 7.72 14.95 5.96
N ALA A 28 6.88 14.52 6.90
CA ALA A 28 7.18 13.35 7.72
C ALA A 28 7.45 12.15 6.82
N VAL A 29 8.52 11.41 7.09
CA VAL A 29 9.04 10.34 6.22
C VAL A 29 9.38 9.12 7.05
N ALA A 30 8.98 7.94 6.59
CA ALA A 30 9.41 6.66 7.12
C ALA A 30 10.04 5.81 6.01
N TYR A 31 10.71 4.73 6.41
CA TYR A 31 11.41 3.82 5.52
C TYR A 31 10.96 2.39 5.76
N VAL A 32 10.62 1.69 4.68
CA VAL A 32 10.07 0.33 4.73
C VAL A 32 10.86 -0.61 3.83
N GLN A 33 11.08 -1.81 4.34
CA GLN A 33 11.43 -2.98 3.54
C GLN A 33 10.31 -4.01 3.65
N ILE A 34 9.97 -4.66 2.56
CA ILE A 34 9.08 -5.83 2.53
C ILE A 34 9.94 -7.08 2.39
N LYS A 35 9.72 -8.05 3.27
CA LYS A 35 10.37 -9.36 3.29
C LYS A 35 9.39 -10.46 2.89
N ASN A 36 9.77 -11.30 1.93
CA ASN A 36 9.09 -12.55 1.66
C ASN A 36 9.56 -13.61 2.69
N ASP A 37 8.83 -13.74 3.80
CA ASP A 37 9.15 -14.62 4.92
C ASP A 37 8.37 -15.95 4.86
N PHE A 38 7.88 -16.36 3.67
CA PHE A 38 7.16 -17.63 3.50
C PHE A 38 8.03 -18.89 3.71
N ASN A 39 9.36 -18.75 3.75
CA ASN A 39 10.32 -19.81 4.09
C ASN A 39 10.70 -19.83 5.59
N ASN A 40 9.94 -19.16 6.46
CA ASN A 40 10.25 -19.11 7.88
C ASN A 40 10.24 -20.53 8.51
N PRO A 41 11.37 -20.98 9.10
CA PRO A 41 11.51 -22.33 9.66
C PRO A 41 10.67 -22.59 10.91
N GLU A 42 10.12 -21.53 11.53
CA GLU A 42 9.21 -21.64 12.67
C GLU A 42 7.77 -22.00 12.25
N MET A 43 7.46 -22.02 10.94
CA MET A 43 6.16 -22.42 10.42
C MET A 43 6.12 -23.91 10.06
N ASP A 44 5.01 -24.57 10.41
CA ASP A 44 4.75 -25.98 10.06
C ASP A 44 4.65 -26.22 8.55
N PHE A 45 4.17 -25.21 7.81
CA PHE A 45 4.09 -25.24 6.35
C PHE A 45 4.68 -23.96 5.75
N GLN A 46 5.56 -24.14 4.77
CA GLN A 46 6.30 -23.07 4.10
C GLN A 46 5.89 -23.05 2.63
N PRO A 47 4.81 -22.33 2.27
CA PRO A 47 4.33 -22.31 0.89
C PRO A 47 5.38 -21.68 -0.04
N PRO A 48 5.56 -22.18 -1.27
CA PRO A 48 6.55 -21.70 -2.25
C PRO A 48 6.10 -20.39 -2.93
N TRP A 49 5.58 -19.43 -2.17
CA TRP A 49 5.10 -18.16 -2.70
C TRP A 49 6.27 -17.27 -3.11
N THR A 50 6.23 -16.83 -4.37
CA THR A 50 7.01 -15.69 -4.84
C THR A 50 6.11 -14.45 -4.82
N ILE A 51 6.56 -13.35 -4.21
CA ILE A 51 5.86 -12.07 -4.27
C ILE A 51 6.29 -11.39 -5.57
N CYS A 52 5.35 -11.23 -6.50
CA CYS A 52 5.58 -10.70 -7.84
C CYS A 52 5.58 -9.18 -7.89
N ARG A 53 4.69 -8.58 -7.11
CA ARG A 53 4.55 -7.14 -6.88
C ARG A 53 4.10 -6.95 -5.45
N ALA A 54 4.56 -5.88 -4.81
CA ALA A 54 3.97 -5.43 -3.56
C ALA A 54 3.93 -3.91 -3.50
N ALA A 55 2.98 -3.39 -2.75
CA ALA A 55 2.83 -1.97 -2.48
C ALA A 55 2.47 -1.78 -1.00
N PHE A 56 3.06 -0.77 -0.38
CA PHE A 56 2.70 -0.33 0.95
C PHE A 56 2.59 1.19 0.96
N LEU A 57 1.40 1.69 1.31
CA LEU A 57 1.04 3.10 1.22
C LEU A 57 1.31 3.67 -0.19
N ASP A 58 2.32 4.51 -0.32
CA ASP A 58 2.72 5.23 -1.54
C ASP A 58 3.95 4.63 -2.25
N ALA A 59 4.53 3.54 -1.73
CA ALA A 59 5.67 2.87 -2.34
C ALA A 59 5.32 1.50 -2.94
N GLU A 60 5.94 1.20 -4.08
CA GLU A 60 5.90 -0.11 -4.74
C GLU A 60 7.27 -0.77 -4.70
N VAL A 61 7.28 -2.09 -4.52
CA VAL A 61 8.46 -2.95 -4.63
C VAL A 61 8.23 -4.06 -5.63
N GLY A 62 9.32 -4.49 -6.26
CA GLY A 62 9.31 -5.49 -7.32
C GLY A 62 9.24 -6.94 -6.81
N LEU A 63 9.84 -7.82 -7.60
CA LEU A 63 9.90 -9.25 -7.34
C LEU A 63 10.70 -9.58 -6.07
N LEU A 64 10.12 -10.42 -5.19
CA LEU A 64 10.78 -10.98 -4.00
C LEU A 64 10.59 -12.50 -3.97
N ARG A 65 11.68 -13.25 -4.14
CA ARG A 65 11.70 -14.71 -3.91
C ARG A 65 11.67 -14.99 -2.41
N GLN A 66 11.45 -16.24 -2.04
CA GLN A 66 11.47 -16.65 -0.64
C GLN A 66 12.79 -16.28 0.05
N GLY A 67 12.69 -15.57 1.17
CA GLY A 67 13.83 -15.06 1.94
C GLY A 67 14.39 -13.73 1.45
N ASP A 68 13.96 -13.24 0.28
CA ASP A 68 14.39 -11.93 -0.22
C ASP A 68 13.76 -10.81 0.63
N GLU A 69 14.53 -9.73 0.76
CA GLU A 69 14.11 -8.44 1.29
C GLU A 69 14.24 -7.41 0.16
N SER A 70 13.26 -6.52 0.03
CA SER A 70 13.37 -5.39 -0.89
C SER A 70 14.42 -4.39 -0.41
N ASP A 71 14.90 -3.57 -1.34
CA ASP A 71 15.60 -2.34 -0.98
C ASP A 71 14.68 -1.47 -0.10
N GLU A 72 15.29 -0.67 0.77
CA GLU A 72 14.55 0.26 1.61
C GLU A 72 13.89 1.35 0.75
N VAL A 73 12.58 1.53 0.91
CA VAL A 73 11.78 2.52 0.20
C VAL A 73 11.21 3.56 1.16
N GLU A 74 11.21 4.81 0.71
CA GLU A 74 10.58 5.92 1.43
C GLU A 74 9.05 5.82 1.33
N VAL A 75 8.37 6.03 2.44
CA VAL A 75 6.90 6.04 2.52
C VAL A 75 6.41 7.18 3.41
N THR A 76 5.19 7.65 3.13
CA THR A 76 4.47 8.54 4.05
C THR A 76 4.13 7.76 5.34
N PRO A 77 4.41 8.29 6.55
CA PRO A 77 4.00 7.65 7.80
C PRO A 77 2.48 7.42 7.88
N GLY A 78 2.06 6.27 8.38
CA GLY A 78 0.65 5.92 8.46
C GLY A 78 0.39 4.44 8.72
N LEU A 79 -0.90 4.09 8.62
CA LEU A 79 -1.43 2.74 8.80
C LEU A 79 -1.96 2.22 7.46
N GLY A 80 -1.60 1.00 7.07
CA GLY A 80 -2.11 0.41 5.84
C GLY A 80 -1.83 -1.07 5.69
N HIS A 81 -2.33 -1.68 4.62
CA HIS A 81 -2.01 -3.06 4.26
C HIS A 81 -0.89 -3.11 3.23
N VAL A 82 -0.08 -4.17 3.29
CA VAL A 82 0.77 -4.53 2.15
C VAL A 82 -0.12 -5.20 1.11
N LEU A 83 -0.32 -4.54 -0.03
CA LEU A 83 -1.05 -5.06 -1.18
C LEU A 83 -0.08 -5.82 -2.06
N MET A 84 -0.44 -6.99 -2.58
CA MET A 84 0.52 -7.84 -3.27
C MET A 84 -0.12 -8.65 -4.40
N VAL A 85 0.74 -9.06 -5.32
CA VAL A 85 0.50 -10.19 -6.22
C VAL A 85 1.52 -11.26 -5.89
N ALA A 86 1.09 -12.50 -5.69
CA ALA A 86 1.97 -13.62 -5.41
C ALA A 86 1.67 -14.81 -6.31
N ALA A 87 2.70 -15.58 -6.67
CA ALA A 87 2.57 -16.77 -7.51
C ALA A 87 3.11 -18.01 -6.78
N TRP A 88 2.40 -19.13 -6.89
CA TRP A 88 2.76 -20.38 -6.24
C TRP A 88 3.77 -21.15 -7.08
N ASP A 89 4.97 -21.40 -6.52
CA ASP A 89 6.04 -22.14 -7.19
C ASP A 89 6.41 -21.61 -8.59
N ASP A 90 6.17 -20.31 -8.83
CA ASP A 90 6.47 -19.66 -10.10
C ASP A 90 7.31 -18.38 -9.88
N PRO A 91 8.64 -18.45 -10.05
CA PRO A 91 9.51 -17.30 -9.92
C PRO A 91 9.45 -16.35 -11.14
N THR A 92 8.77 -16.74 -12.22
CA THR A 92 8.58 -15.91 -13.42
C THR A 92 7.37 -14.99 -13.29
N CYS A 93 6.48 -15.25 -12.32
CA CYS A 93 5.28 -14.47 -12.06
C CYS A 93 4.36 -14.38 -13.29
N ALA A 94 4.12 -15.53 -13.93
CA ALA A 94 3.16 -15.59 -15.02
C ALA A 94 1.76 -15.24 -14.49
N PRO A 95 0.99 -14.38 -15.18
CA PRO A 95 -0.34 -13.96 -14.71
C PRO A 95 -1.29 -15.11 -14.37
N GLU A 96 -1.25 -16.19 -15.14
CA GLU A 96 -2.03 -17.42 -14.91
C GLU A 96 -1.68 -18.16 -13.61
N ASN A 97 -0.49 -17.91 -13.05
CA ASN A 97 0.01 -18.54 -11.83
C ASN A 97 -0.07 -17.62 -10.61
N ALA A 98 -0.64 -16.42 -10.78
CA ALA A 98 -0.65 -15.40 -9.76
C ALA A 98 -2.03 -15.24 -9.09
N LEU A 99 -2.02 -14.83 -7.82
CA LEU A 99 -3.18 -14.41 -7.06
C LEU A 99 -2.94 -13.05 -6.39
N PRO A 100 -3.98 -12.21 -6.29
CA PRO A 100 -3.94 -11.01 -5.47
C PRO A 100 -4.00 -11.39 -3.99
N ILE A 101 -3.01 -10.99 -3.20
CA ILE A 101 -2.99 -11.23 -1.75
C ILE A 101 -2.71 -9.92 -1.01
N ALA A 102 -3.06 -9.85 0.28
CA ALA A 102 -2.71 -8.72 1.13
C ALA A 102 -2.19 -9.19 2.49
N SER A 103 -1.49 -8.30 3.19
CA SER A 103 -1.22 -8.52 4.62
C SER A 103 -2.54 -8.70 5.36
N ARG A 104 -2.56 -9.61 6.34
CA ARG A 104 -3.79 -9.86 7.11
C ARG A 104 -4.13 -8.67 8.01
N ASN A 105 -3.11 -8.11 8.65
CA ASN A 105 -3.25 -6.96 9.52
C ASN A 105 -2.81 -5.68 8.81
N GLU A 106 -3.29 -4.55 9.31
CA GLU A 106 -2.69 -3.26 9.00
C GLU A 106 -1.33 -3.14 9.71
N GLU A 107 -0.38 -2.57 9.00
CA GLU A 107 0.98 -2.29 9.44
C GLU A 107 1.10 -0.78 9.66
N GLU A 108 1.61 -0.39 10.82
CA GLU A 108 1.85 1.01 11.18
C GLU A 108 3.33 1.35 11.03
N VAL A 109 3.57 2.49 10.39
CA VAL A 109 4.87 3.16 10.35
C VAL A 109 4.75 4.60 10.82
N VAL A 110 5.66 5.03 11.68
CA VAL A 110 5.69 6.40 12.21
C VAL A 110 6.88 7.18 11.67
N ASP A 111 6.83 8.50 11.78
CA ASP A 111 7.87 9.40 11.30
C ASP A 111 9.28 9.01 11.79
N GLY A 112 10.25 9.01 10.86
CA GLY A 112 11.64 8.61 11.07
C GLY A 112 11.87 7.11 11.30
N GLN A 113 10.83 6.26 11.25
CA GLN A 113 10.97 4.83 11.48
C GLN A 113 11.59 4.13 10.27
N HIS A 114 12.50 3.20 10.54
CA HIS A 114 12.93 2.16 9.59
C HIS A 114 12.28 0.84 10.02
N ARG A 115 11.52 0.20 9.13
CA ARG A 115 10.74 -1.01 9.44
C ARG A 115 10.85 -2.06 8.35
N THR A 116 11.09 -3.30 8.74
CA THR A 116 10.89 -4.46 7.87
C THR A 116 9.52 -5.08 8.14
N ILE A 117 8.67 -5.17 7.12
CA ILE A 117 7.39 -5.86 7.17
C ILE A 117 7.57 -7.26 6.58
N ALA A 118 7.45 -8.29 7.42
CA ALA A 118 7.55 -9.68 7.02
C ALA A 118 6.18 -10.25 6.62
N ILE A 119 6.11 -10.77 5.39
CA ILE A 119 4.92 -11.43 4.85
C ILE A 119 5.13 -12.95 4.90
N ASN A 120 4.21 -13.64 5.57
CA ASN A 120 4.25 -15.09 5.76
C ASN A 120 2.83 -15.67 5.84
N LEU A 121 2.72 -16.98 6.08
CA LEU A 121 1.44 -17.68 6.06
C LEU A 121 0.42 -17.12 7.08
N PRO A 122 0.79 -16.84 8.36
CA PRO A 122 -0.11 -16.18 9.31
C PRO A 122 -0.50 -14.74 8.95
N ASN A 123 0.41 -13.97 8.34
CA ASN A 123 0.22 -12.55 8.04
C ASN A 123 -0.24 -12.28 6.59
N HIS A 124 -0.96 -13.21 5.95
CA HIS A 124 -1.54 -12.94 4.63
C HIS A 124 -2.98 -13.48 4.51
N GLN A 125 -3.66 -12.97 3.48
CA GLN A 125 -4.98 -13.37 3.05
C GLN A 125 -5.10 -13.30 1.53
N GLY A 126 -5.74 -14.30 0.93
CA GLY A 126 -5.95 -14.42 -0.52
C GLY A 126 -7.43 -14.58 -0.88
N PRO A 127 -7.76 -14.71 -2.17
CA PRO A 127 -9.14 -14.68 -2.66
C PRO A 127 -9.93 -15.95 -2.40
N CYS A 128 -9.24 -17.09 -2.31
CA CYS A 128 -9.79 -18.43 -2.18
C CYS A 128 -9.09 -19.20 -1.05
N PRO A 129 -9.26 -18.78 0.22
CA PRO A 129 -8.64 -19.46 1.34
C PRO A 129 -9.33 -20.80 1.64
N PRO A 130 -8.72 -21.66 2.48
CA PRO A 130 -9.35 -22.89 2.96
C PRO A 130 -10.70 -22.66 3.66
N GLU A 131 -11.50 -23.73 3.78
CA GLU A 131 -12.79 -23.69 4.47
C GLU A 131 -12.65 -23.16 5.91
N GLY A 132 -13.56 -22.27 6.30
CA GLY A 132 -13.57 -21.65 7.62
C GLY A 132 -12.67 -20.42 7.77
N VAL A 133 -11.92 -20.04 6.73
CA VAL A 133 -11.10 -18.82 6.70
C VAL A 133 -11.76 -17.76 5.81
N ALA A 134 -11.79 -16.52 6.27
CA ALA A 134 -12.32 -15.41 5.49
C ALA A 134 -11.37 -15.08 4.32
N PRO A 135 -11.90 -14.78 3.11
CA PRO A 135 -11.08 -14.31 2.00
C PRO A 135 -10.53 -12.92 2.30
N ILE A 136 -9.56 -12.49 1.48
CA ILE A 136 -9.13 -11.09 1.41
C ILE A 136 -10.35 -10.16 1.28
N PRO A 137 -10.42 -9.05 2.03
CA PRO A 137 -11.47 -8.05 1.90
C PRO A 137 -11.60 -7.50 0.47
N GLU A 138 -12.85 -7.23 0.05
CA GLU A 138 -13.18 -6.76 -1.30
C GLU A 138 -12.47 -5.46 -1.67
N ASP A 139 -12.38 -4.52 -0.73
CA ASP A 139 -11.72 -3.23 -0.95
C ASP A 139 -10.21 -3.39 -1.21
N LEU A 140 -9.53 -4.28 -0.48
CA LEU A 140 -8.11 -4.57 -0.70
C LEU A 140 -7.89 -5.27 -2.05
N TYR A 141 -8.77 -6.23 -2.37
CA TYR A 141 -8.72 -6.95 -3.63
C TYR A 141 -8.89 -6.02 -4.85
N GLU A 142 -9.88 -5.13 -4.80
CA GLU A 142 -10.14 -4.21 -5.90
C GLU A 142 -9.05 -3.13 -6.02
N ARG A 143 -8.41 -2.73 -4.91
CA ARG A 143 -7.19 -1.90 -4.97
C ARG A 143 -6.03 -2.61 -5.67
N ILE A 144 -5.81 -3.89 -5.38
CA ILE A 144 -4.78 -4.70 -6.06
C ILE A 144 -5.06 -4.80 -7.57
N ARG A 145 -6.33 -5.02 -7.96
CA ARG A 145 -6.73 -5.05 -9.38
C ARG A 145 -6.51 -3.72 -10.10
N ALA A 146 -6.72 -2.62 -9.39
CA ALA A 146 -6.48 -1.28 -9.94
C ALA A 146 -4.98 -0.97 -10.09
N LEU A 147 -4.15 -1.44 -9.14
CA LEU A 147 -2.69 -1.26 -9.18
C LEU A 147 -2.04 -2.04 -10.31
N TRP A 148 -2.41 -3.32 -10.48
CA TRP A 148 -1.76 -4.21 -11.45
C TRP A 148 -2.78 -4.85 -12.40
N PRO A 149 -3.40 -4.06 -13.31
CA PRO A 149 -4.42 -4.56 -14.23
C PRO A 149 -3.88 -5.59 -15.23
N GLU A 150 -2.56 -5.64 -15.45
CA GLU A 150 -1.91 -6.60 -16.35
C GLU A 150 -2.08 -8.07 -15.93
N PHE A 151 -2.36 -8.34 -14.64
CA PHE A 151 -2.63 -9.68 -14.15
C PHE A 151 -4.06 -10.16 -14.46
N ALA A 152 -4.94 -9.26 -14.91
CA ALA A 152 -6.28 -9.58 -15.39
C ALA A 152 -7.13 -10.42 -14.42
N PHE A 153 -6.96 -10.23 -13.11
CA PHE A 153 -7.74 -10.94 -12.10
C PHE A 153 -9.25 -10.70 -12.28
N LYS A 154 -10.03 -11.75 -12.00
CA LYS A 154 -11.49 -11.71 -12.01
C LYS A 154 -12.03 -10.68 -11.00
N PRO A 155 -13.23 -10.11 -11.21
CA PRO A 155 -13.88 -9.30 -10.19
C PRO A 155 -14.06 -10.03 -8.87
N TYR A 156 -14.16 -9.30 -7.75
CA TYR A 156 -14.22 -9.93 -6.42
C TYR A 156 -15.34 -10.97 -6.26
N ALA A 157 -16.50 -10.75 -6.90
CA ALA A 157 -17.62 -11.70 -6.93
C ALA A 157 -17.27 -13.03 -7.62
N GLU A 158 -16.32 -13.01 -8.55
CA GLU A 158 -15.81 -14.13 -9.34
C GLU A 158 -14.38 -14.52 -8.91
N ARG A 159 -13.89 -14.06 -7.75
CA ARG A 159 -12.48 -14.22 -7.34
C ARG A 159 -12.02 -15.67 -7.23
N THR A 160 -12.94 -16.59 -6.95
CA THR A 160 -12.67 -18.03 -6.87
C THR A 160 -12.51 -18.67 -8.25
N GLU A 161 -12.77 -17.92 -9.33
CA GLU A 161 -12.59 -18.33 -10.72
C GLU A 161 -11.24 -17.86 -11.31
N ASN A 162 -10.38 -17.22 -10.49
CA ASN A 162 -8.98 -17.06 -10.87
C ASN A 162 -8.34 -18.44 -11.02
N ALA A 163 -7.46 -18.62 -12.02
CA ALA A 163 -6.94 -19.95 -12.38
C ALA A 163 -6.38 -20.73 -11.17
N GLN A 164 -5.57 -20.06 -10.35
CA GLN A 164 -4.95 -20.65 -9.15
C GLN A 164 -5.92 -20.97 -7.99
N CYS A 165 -7.19 -20.55 -8.08
CA CYS A 165 -8.23 -20.95 -7.14
C CYS A 165 -8.98 -22.22 -7.56
N LEU A 166 -8.75 -22.71 -8.78
CA LEU A 166 -9.44 -23.86 -9.36
C LEU A 166 -8.65 -25.17 -9.21
N ASP A 167 -7.37 -25.07 -8.91
CA ASP A 167 -6.43 -26.18 -8.71
C ASP A 167 -6.34 -26.59 -7.22
#